data_AF-A0A180FB19-F1
#
_entry.id   AF-A0A180FB19-F1
#
_cell.length_a   1.000
_cell.length_b   1.000
_cell.length_c   1.000
_cell.angle_alpha   90.00
_cell.angle_beta   90.00
_cell.angle_gamma   90.00
#
_symmetry.space_group_name_H-M   'P 1'
#
loop_
_entity.id
_entity.type
_entity.pdbx_description
1 polymer ?
#
loop_
_entity_poly.entity_id
_entity_poly.type
_entity_poly.pdbx_seq_one_letter_code
_entity_poly.pdbx_strand_id
1 'polypeptide(L)'
;MKLHSRILASAVSVVLLASACNSTPDANSFTVSGEINVESGIIYLQSFRNKMFFVTDSAVIENGKFSFTGSLERPDLFGLTLDREETFSPYYIFLENSAITVRIDTESKRRRAEITGSATNDLFTAYQRADHRTFKIDSFITANPASPVSAYILYRDYSYQLTKEEIDHYVQLLDPSLQDLEYVQTLKELSVTLEKVAIGQPAPDFSSFTPEDEEITLSSRLGNGYVLIDFWAS
;
A
#
# COMPACT_ATOMS: atom_id res chain seq x y z
N MET A 1 -71.11 -19.57 -29.28
CA MET A 1 -70.53 -18.24 -29.01
C MET A 1 -70.07 -18.22 -27.55
N LYS A 2 -68.74 -18.10 -27.30
CA LYS A 2 -68.02 -17.96 -26.01
C LYS A 2 -68.08 -19.18 -25.05
N LEU A 3 -67.08 -20.07 -24.92
CA LEU A 3 -65.69 -19.93 -24.41
C LEU A 3 -65.62 -19.08 -23.12
N HIS A 4 -65.49 -19.68 -21.92
CA HIS A 4 -64.31 -20.24 -21.21
C HIS A 4 -63.87 -19.31 -20.07
N SER A 5 -63.64 -19.85 -18.87
CA SER A 5 -62.34 -19.76 -18.17
C SER A 5 -62.43 -20.22 -16.71
N ARG A 6 -61.76 -21.32 -16.38
CA ARG A 6 -61.24 -21.62 -15.04
C ARG A 6 -59.72 -21.72 -15.22
N ILE A 7 -58.98 -20.74 -14.69
CA ILE A 7 -57.52 -20.73 -14.71
C ILE A 7 -57.05 -21.49 -13.47
N LEU A 8 -56.42 -22.65 -13.69
CA LEU A 8 -55.48 -23.24 -12.72
C LEU A 8 -54.13 -22.55 -12.93
N ALA A 9 -53.60 -21.92 -11.89
CA ALA A 9 -52.23 -21.42 -11.87
C ALA A 9 -51.28 -22.61 -11.64
N SER A 10 -50.43 -22.90 -12.62
CA SER A 10 -49.31 -23.84 -12.47
C SER A 10 -48.04 -23.02 -12.25
N ALA A 11 -47.42 -23.19 -11.09
CA ALA A 11 -46.13 -22.58 -10.76
C ALA A 11 -45.02 -23.24 -11.60
N VAL A 12 -44.30 -22.45 -12.39
CA VAL A 12 -43.08 -22.87 -13.07
C VAL A 12 -41.91 -22.35 -12.24
N SER A 13 -41.27 -23.25 -11.50
CA SER A 13 -39.98 -22.98 -10.86
C SER A 13 -38.89 -22.95 -11.92
N VAL A 14 -38.32 -21.77 -12.16
CA VAL A 14 -37.11 -21.61 -12.97
C VAL A 14 -35.92 -21.93 -12.07
N VAL A 15 -35.30 -23.08 -12.31
CA VAL A 15 -33.99 -23.45 -11.74
C VAL A 15 -32.93 -22.68 -12.53
N LEU A 16 -32.31 -21.67 -11.91
CA LEU A 16 -31.11 -21.03 -12.45
C LEU A 16 -29.91 -21.98 -12.23
N LEU A 17 -29.43 -22.57 -13.33
CA LEU A 17 -28.13 -23.23 -13.37
C LEU A 17 -27.04 -22.15 -13.41
N ALA A 18 -26.36 -21.95 -12.28
CA ALA A 18 -25.14 -21.13 -12.24
C ALA A 18 -24.04 -21.84 -13.05
N SER A 19 -23.78 -21.33 -14.25
CA SER A 19 -22.64 -21.75 -15.06
C SER A 19 -21.38 -21.12 -14.46
N ALA A 20 -20.44 -21.97 -14.03
CA ALA A 20 -19.10 -21.56 -13.66
C ALA A 20 -18.38 -21.03 -14.91
N CYS A 21 -18.47 -19.74 -15.16
CA CYS A 21 -17.61 -19.06 -16.12
C CYS A 21 -16.21 -18.96 -15.51
N ASN A 22 -15.31 -19.87 -15.92
CA ASN A 22 -13.87 -19.59 -15.91
C ASN A 22 -13.58 -18.54 -17.00
N SER A 23 -13.91 -17.28 -16.76
CA SER A 23 -13.30 -16.18 -17.49
C SER A 23 -11.89 -16.01 -16.95
N THR A 24 -10.88 -16.40 -17.73
CA THR A 24 -9.52 -15.89 -17.55
C THR A 24 -9.62 -14.36 -17.45
N PRO A 25 -9.06 -13.72 -16.40
CA PRO A 25 -9.07 -12.26 -16.30
C PRO A 25 -8.52 -11.65 -17.58
N ASP A 26 -9.14 -10.57 -18.05
CA ASP A 26 -8.53 -9.72 -19.07
C ASP A 26 -7.14 -9.34 -18.57
N ALA A 27 -6.09 -9.49 -19.40
CA ALA A 27 -4.69 -9.28 -18.98
C ALA A 27 -4.43 -7.87 -18.43
N ASN A 28 -5.38 -6.95 -18.65
CA ASN A 28 -5.37 -5.56 -18.21
C ASN A 28 -6.25 -5.28 -16.97
N SER A 29 -6.76 -6.32 -16.30
CA SER A 29 -7.62 -6.18 -15.12
C SER A 29 -7.21 -7.13 -14.01
N PHE A 30 -7.55 -6.76 -12.78
CA PHE A 30 -7.45 -7.63 -11.62
C PHE A 30 -8.82 -8.04 -11.12
N THR A 31 -8.88 -9.21 -10.49
CA THR A 31 -9.99 -9.63 -9.64
C THR A 31 -9.43 -10.12 -8.33
N VAL A 32 -9.91 -9.59 -7.22
CA VAL A 32 -9.62 -10.08 -5.87
C VAL A 32 -10.81 -10.88 -5.39
N SER A 33 -10.61 -12.16 -5.08
CA SER A 33 -11.59 -13.01 -4.41
C SER A 33 -11.14 -13.25 -2.97
N GLY A 34 -11.94 -12.76 -2.02
CA GLY A 34 -11.56 -12.73 -0.61
C GLY A 34 -12.42 -13.62 0.27
N GLU A 35 -11.79 -14.30 1.22
CA GLU A 35 -12.42 -14.96 2.35
C GLU A 35 -11.91 -14.36 3.67
N ILE A 36 -12.82 -14.10 4.61
CA ILE A 36 -12.51 -13.52 5.92
C ILE A 36 -13.38 -14.17 7.01
N ASN A 37 -12.83 -14.36 8.20
CA ASN A 37 -13.56 -14.92 9.35
C ASN A 37 -14.52 -13.89 10.02
N VAL A 38 -15.28 -13.16 9.21
CA VAL A 38 -16.33 -12.20 9.61
C VAL A 38 -17.54 -12.40 8.71
N GLU A 39 -18.71 -12.72 9.27
CA GLU A 39 -19.89 -13.15 8.51
C GLU A 39 -20.42 -12.07 7.55
N SER A 40 -20.50 -10.83 8.03
CA SER A 40 -21.07 -9.70 7.29
C SER A 40 -20.41 -8.39 7.68
N GLY A 41 -20.35 -7.44 6.76
CA GLY A 41 -19.78 -6.12 7.00
C GLY A 41 -19.34 -5.43 5.73
N ILE A 42 -18.43 -4.46 5.86
CA ILE A 42 -17.78 -3.79 4.73
C ILE A 42 -16.28 -3.98 4.90
N ILE A 43 -15.61 -4.38 3.82
CA ILE A 43 -14.17 -4.32 3.71
C ILE A 43 -13.80 -3.15 2.79
N TYR A 44 -12.82 -2.36 3.21
CA TYR A 44 -12.33 -1.21 2.47
C TYR A 44 -11.03 -1.56 1.79
N LEU A 45 -10.88 -1.07 0.56
CA LEU A 45 -9.64 -1.04 -0.17
C LEU A 45 -9.02 0.36 -0.03
N GLN A 46 -7.76 0.42 0.35
CA GLN A 46 -7.03 1.65 0.56
C GLN A 46 -5.81 1.74 -0.36
N SER A 47 -5.61 2.87 -1.04
CA SER A 47 -4.35 3.17 -1.72
C SER A 47 -3.29 3.62 -0.72
N PHE A 48 -2.03 3.24 -0.93
CA PHE A 48 -0.90 3.70 -0.12
C PHE A 48 -0.19 4.89 -0.79
N ARG A 49 -0.15 6.05 -0.11
CA ARG A 49 0.53 7.28 -0.57
C ARG A 49 1.16 8.01 0.60
N ASN A 50 2.36 8.56 0.43
CA ASN A 50 3.09 9.30 1.46
C ASN A 50 3.07 8.64 2.86
N LYS A 51 3.38 7.33 2.93
CA LYS A 51 3.39 6.52 4.16
C LYS A 51 2.02 6.32 4.84
N MET A 52 0.94 6.85 4.28
CA MET A 52 -0.44 6.75 4.76
C MET A 52 -1.31 5.90 3.83
N PHE A 53 -2.42 5.41 4.36
CA PHE A 53 -3.45 4.72 3.58
C PHE A 53 -4.63 5.67 3.38
N PHE A 54 -5.34 5.52 2.27
CA PHE A 54 -6.53 6.32 1.97
C PHE A 54 -7.57 5.42 1.34
N VAL A 55 -8.78 5.40 1.91
CA VAL A 55 -9.90 4.60 1.36
C VAL A 55 -10.21 5.05 -0.06
N THR A 56 -10.19 4.10 -1.00
CA THR A 56 -10.49 4.31 -2.42
C THR A 56 -11.72 3.55 -2.87
N ASP A 57 -12.00 2.40 -2.27
CA ASP A 57 -13.14 1.55 -2.63
C ASP A 57 -13.60 0.73 -1.42
N SER A 58 -14.73 0.05 -1.57
CA SER A 58 -15.30 -0.84 -0.56
C SER A 58 -16.12 -1.97 -1.18
N ALA A 59 -16.11 -3.12 -0.53
CA ALA A 59 -16.96 -4.25 -0.89
C ALA A 59 -17.78 -4.71 0.32
N VAL A 60 -19.02 -5.15 0.06
CA VAL A 60 -19.82 -5.83 1.08
C VAL A 60 -19.23 -7.22 1.33
N ILE A 61 -19.17 -7.60 2.60
CA ILE A 61 -18.87 -8.97 3.02
C ILE A 61 -20.20 -9.69 3.21
N GLU A 62 -20.38 -10.80 2.51
CA GLU A 62 -21.54 -11.70 2.67
C GLU A 62 -21.07 -13.15 2.85
N ASN A 63 -21.48 -13.80 3.93
CA ASN A 63 -21.05 -15.15 4.31
C ASN A 63 -19.51 -15.28 4.33
N GLY A 64 -18.82 -14.28 4.88
CA GLY A 64 -17.37 -14.25 4.94
C GLY A 64 -16.65 -14.03 3.61
N LYS A 65 -17.36 -13.63 2.55
CA LYS A 65 -16.78 -13.45 1.21
C LYS A 65 -16.91 -12.02 0.72
N PHE A 66 -15.89 -11.55 0.01
CA PHE A 66 -15.86 -10.24 -0.65
C PHE A 66 -15.14 -10.33 -1.99
N SER A 67 -15.35 -9.32 -2.85
CA SER A 67 -14.62 -9.22 -4.11
C SER A 67 -14.33 -7.78 -4.52
N PHE A 68 -13.18 -7.56 -5.14
CA PHE A 68 -12.85 -6.32 -5.85
C PHE A 68 -12.48 -6.62 -7.29
N THR A 69 -12.78 -5.69 -8.19
CA THR A 69 -12.37 -5.75 -9.60
C THR A 69 -11.89 -4.39 -10.05
N GLY A 70 -10.89 -4.35 -10.92
CA GLY A 70 -10.40 -3.10 -11.47
C GLY A 70 -9.27 -3.32 -12.45
N SER A 71 -8.52 -2.26 -12.75
CA SER A 71 -7.34 -2.31 -13.61
C SER A 71 -6.29 -1.38 -13.05
N LEU A 72 -5.03 -1.76 -13.21
CA LEU A 72 -3.89 -0.93 -12.84
C LEU A 72 -2.96 -0.75 -14.03
N GLU A 73 -2.31 0.40 -14.12
CA GLU A 73 -1.23 0.63 -15.09
C GLU A 73 0.01 -0.23 -14.74
N ARG A 74 0.24 -0.48 -13.45
CA ARG A 74 1.31 -1.33 -12.91
C ARG A 74 0.95 -1.87 -11.52
N PRO A 75 1.65 -2.91 -11.03
CA PRO A 75 1.45 -3.36 -9.67
C PRO A 75 1.75 -2.27 -8.63
N ASP A 76 0.95 -2.19 -7.57
CA ASP A 76 1.18 -1.23 -6.48
C ASP A 76 0.63 -1.73 -5.13
N LEU A 77 1.07 -1.13 -4.03
CA LEU A 77 0.64 -1.49 -2.68
C LEU A 77 -0.72 -0.88 -2.33
N PHE A 78 -1.60 -1.75 -1.84
CA PHE A 78 -2.88 -1.41 -1.26
C PHE A 78 -3.04 -2.02 0.14
N GLY A 79 -4.04 -1.55 0.85
CA GLY A 79 -4.48 -2.07 2.14
C GLY A 79 -5.91 -2.59 2.08
N LEU A 80 -6.16 -3.72 2.73
CA LEU A 80 -7.51 -4.20 3.04
C LEU A 80 -7.79 -3.99 4.53
N THR A 81 -8.93 -3.40 4.88
CA THR A 81 -9.28 -3.14 6.29
C THR A 81 -10.78 -3.24 6.53
N LEU A 82 -11.17 -3.67 7.73
CA LEU A 82 -12.54 -3.54 8.25
C LEU A 82 -12.77 -2.21 8.96
N ASP A 83 -11.68 -1.53 9.32
CA ASP A 83 -11.69 -0.28 10.07
C ASP A 83 -11.43 0.90 9.13
N ARG A 84 -12.44 1.76 9.01
CA ARG A 84 -12.37 2.98 8.20
C ARG A 84 -11.60 4.10 8.89
N GLU A 85 -11.49 4.07 10.21
CA GLU A 85 -10.83 5.10 11.02
C GLU A 85 -9.31 4.91 11.10
N GLU A 86 -8.78 3.90 10.40
CA GLU A 86 -7.33 3.63 10.28
C GLU A 86 -6.63 3.38 11.62
N THR A 87 -7.37 2.94 12.64
CA THR A 87 -6.86 2.66 13.98
C THR A 87 -5.80 1.55 13.95
N PHE A 88 -5.86 0.69 12.94
CA PHE A 88 -4.94 -0.42 12.75
C PHE A 88 -4.35 -0.43 11.34
N SER A 89 -3.09 -0.86 11.21
CA SER A 89 -2.48 -1.07 9.89
C SER A 89 -3.34 -2.04 9.06
N PRO A 90 -3.63 -1.77 7.78
CA PRO A 90 -4.41 -2.69 6.97
C PRO A 90 -3.65 -3.98 6.68
N TYR A 91 -4.36 -5.00 6.17
CA TYR A 91 -3.73 -6.15 5.55
C TYR A 91 -3.14 -5.71 4.21
N TYR A 92 -1.81 -5.72 4.12
CA TYR A 92 -1.11 -5.28 2.92
C TYR A 92 -1.30 -6.27 1.79
N ILE A 93 -1.57 -5.75 0.60
CA ILE A 93 -1.73 -6.50 -0.64
C ILE A 93 -1.13 -5.68 -1.78
N PHE A 94 -0.25 -6.27 -2.58
CA PHE A 94 0.09 -5.68 -3.86
C PHE A 94 -0.98 -6.05 -4.87
N LEU A 95 -1.71 -5.08 -5.41
CA LEU A 95 -2.62 -5.35 -6.51
C LEU A 95 -1.85 -5.36 -7.83
N GLU A 96 -2.16 -6.32 -8.70
CA GLU A 96 -1.66 -6.41 -10.08
C GLU A 96 -2.75 -7.05 -10.96
N ASN A 97 -2.73 -6.79 -12.27
CA ASN A 97 -3.73 -7.29 -13.22
C ASN A 97 -3.68 -8.83 -13.36
N SER A 98 -4.32 -9.51 -12.42
CA SER A 98 -4.35 -10.96 -12.27
C SER A 98 -5.56 -11.40 -11.44
N ALA A 99 -5.82 -12.71 -11.39
CA ALA A 99 -6.76 -13.29 -10.43
C ALA A 99 -6.04 -13.52 -9.09
N ILE A 100 -6.39 -12.73 -8.08
CA ILE A 100 -5.80 -12.77 -6.75
C ILE A 100 -6.80 -13.39 -5.77
N THR A 101 -6.34 -14.37 -5.00
CA THR A 101 -7.13 -14.94 -3.89
C THR A 101 -6.55 -14.46 -2.57
N VAL A 102 -7.43 -14.04 -1.65
CA VAL A 102 -7.04 -13.49 -0.35
C VAL A 102 -7.78 -14.23 0.76
N ARG A 103 -7.06 -14.66 1.79
CA ARG A 103 -7.64 -15.21 3.02
C ARG A 103 -7.18 -14.39 4.23
N ILE A 104 -8.14 -13.83 4.96
CA ILE A 104 -7.88 -13.02 6.15
C ILE A 104 -8.37 -13.76 7.38
N ASP A 105 -7.45 -13.94 8.33
CA ASP A 105 -7.76 -14.36 9.69
C ASP A 105 -7.56 -13.16 10.62
N THR A 106 -8.68 -12.56 11.05
CA THR A 106 -8.71 -11.37 11.92
C THR A 106 -8.19 -11.63 13.34
N GLU A 107 -8.10 -12.90 13.75
CA GLU A 107 -7.56 -13.29 15.05
C GLU A 107 -6.05 -13.54 15.01
N SER A 108 -5.47 -13.57 13.80
CA SER A 108 -4.03 -13.81 13.61
C SER A 108 -3.19 -12.70 14.20
N LYS A 109 -2.32 -13.06 15.16
CA LYS A 109 -1.35 -12.15 15.78
C LYS A 109 -0.38 -11.51 14.78
N ARG A 110 -0.18 -12.12 13.61
CA ARG A 110 0.73 -11.62 12.58
C ARG A 110 0.09 -10.54 11.69
N ARG A 111 -1.24 -10.40 11.72
CA ARG A 111 -2.02 -9.44 10.89
C ARG A 111 -1.57 -9.39 9.43
N ARG A 112 -1.39 -10.56 8.82
CA ARG A 112 -1.07 -10.73 7.40
C ARG A 112 -2.11 -11.62 6.76
N ALA A 113 -2.58 -11.22 5.59
CA ALA A 113 -3.41 -12.08 4.76
C ALA A 113 -2.56 -13.17 4.09
N GLU A 114 -3.18 -14.31 3.82
CA GLU A 114 -2.63 -15.28 2.87
C GLU A 114 -3.10 -14.88 1.48
N ILE A 115 -2.16 -14.69 0.55
CA ILE A 115 -2.45 -14.21 -0.79
C ILE A 115 -1.84 -15.17 -1.81
N THR A 116 -2.58 -15.52 -2.84
CA THR A 116 -2.12 -16.38 -3.95
C THR A 116 -2.60 -15.83 -5.28
N GLY A 117 -2.00 -16.30 -6.37
CA GLY A 117 -2.32 -15.85 -7.74
C GLY A 117 -1.62 -14.55 -8.15
N SER A 118 -0.68 -14.06 -7.33
CA SER A 118 0.06 -12.82 -7.58
C SER A 118 1.56 -13.00 -7.31
N ALA A 119 2.38 -12.89 -8.36
CA ALA A 119 3.83 -12.95 -8.25
C ALA A 119 4.39 -11.78 -7.44
N THR A 120 3.75 -10.61 -7.54
CA THR A 120 4.13 -9.43 -6.75
C THR A 120 3.88 -9.66 -5.26
N ASN A 121 2.76 -10.26 -4.87
CA ASN A 121 2.52 -10.65 -3.47
C ASN A 121 3.42 -11.79 -3.00
N ASP A 122 3.78 -12.74 -3.87
CA ASP A 122 4.70 -13.83 -3.52
C ASP A 122 6.07 -13.26 -3.13
N LEU A 123 6.59 -12.31 -3.92
CA LEU A 123 7.85 -11.63 -3.63
C LEU A 123 7.76 -10.82 -2.33
N PHE A 124 6.67 -10.08 -2.11
CA PHE A 124 6.48 -9.30 -0.88
C PHE A 124 6.33 -10.20 0.35
N THR A 125 5.63 -11.31 0.23
CA THR A 125 5.47 -12.32 1.29
C THR A 125 6.80 -12.97 1.62
N ALA A 126 7.64 -13.25 0.62
CA ALA A 126 9.00 -13.76 0.84
C ALA A 126 9.84 -12.75 1.65
N TYR A 127 9.76 -11.46 1.32
CA TYR A 127 10.42 -10.41 2.09
C TYR A 127 9.91 -10.37 3.55
N GLN A 128 8.60 -10.35 3.78
CA GLN A 128 7.99 -10.31 5.12
C GLN A 128 8.30 -11.53 6.00
N ARG A 129 8.77 -12.63 5.39
CA ARG A 129 9.16 -13.87 6.08
C ARG A 129 10.67 -14.01 6.24
N ALA A 130 11.47 -13.12 5.65
CA ALA A 130 12.92 -13.18 5.70
C ALA A 130 13.45 -12.81 7.11
N ASP A 131 14.66 -13.28 7.43
CA ASP A 131 15.38 -12.81 8.60
C ASP A 131 16.04 -11.45 8.31
N HIS A 132 15.37 -10.38 8.72
CA HIS A 132 15.80 -9.00 8.49
C HIS A 132 17.16 -8.66 9.09
N ARG A 133 17.70 -9.46 10.03
CA ARG A 133 19.07 -9.26 10.56
C ARG A 133 20.15 -9.58 9.52
N THR A 134 19.82 -10.45 8.56
CA THR A 134 20.75 -10.92 7.53
C THR A 134 20.35 -10.48 6.13
N PHE A 135 19.17 -9.87 5.99
CA PHE A 135 18.64 -9.43 4.71
C PHE A 135 19.55 -8.38 4.06
N LYS A 136 19.78 -8.53 2.76
CA LYS A 136 20.64 -7.64 1.96
C LYS A 136 19.79 -6.94 0.92
N ILE A 137 19.46 -5.68 1.19
CA ILE A 137 18.61 -4.88 0.31
C ILE A 137 19.23 -4.71 -1.09
N ASP A 138 20.54 -4.51 -1.19
CA ASP A 138 21.27 -4.41 -2.46
C ASP A 138 21.07 -5.64 -3.36
N SER A 139 21.24 -6.85 -2.78
CA SER A 139 21.03 -8.11 -3.51
C SER A 139 19.57 -8.31 -3.89
N PHE A 140 18.64 -7.88 -3.03
CA PHE A 140 17.21 -8.00 -3.31
C PHE A 140 16.77 -7.09 -4.47
N ILE A 141 17.19 -5.83 -4.46
CA ILE A 141 16.88 -4.86 -5.53
C ILE A 141 17.53 -5.31 -6.84
N THR A 142 18.80 -5.71 -6.80
CA THR A 142 19.53 -6.19 -8.00
C THR A 142 18.86 -7.41 -8.64
N ALA A 143 18.30 -8.31 -7.82
CA ALA A 143 17.58 -9.49 -8.31
C ALA A 143 16.15 -9.17 -8.80
N ASN A 144 15.56 -8.07 -8.34
CA ASN A 144 14.17 -7.70 -8.64
C ASN A 144 14.04 -6.20 -9.03
N PRO A 145 14.82 -5.70 -10.01
CA PRO A 145 14.93 -4.26 -10.25
C PRO A 145 13.64 -3.65 -10.80
N ALA A 146 12.84 -4.43 -11.53
CA ALA A 146 11.56 -4.00 -12.10
C ALA A 146 10.36 -4.25 -11.17
N SER A 147 10.57 -4.76 -9.96
CA SER A 147 9.45 -5.00 -9.04
C SER A 147 9.13 -3.75 -8.21
N PRO A 148 7.87 -3.30 -8.18
CA PRO A 148 7.41 -2.25 -7.25
C PRO A 148 7.65 -2.61 -5.77
N VAL A 149 7.76 -3.90 -5.44
CA VAL A 149 8.10 -4.38 -4.09
C VAL A 149 9.50 -3.89 -3.68
N SER A 150 10.47 -3.91 -4.59
CA SER A 150 11.82 -3.40 -4.33
C SER A 150 11.82 -1.91 -4.00
N ALA A 151 11.10 -1.12 -4.80
CA ALA A 151 10.96 0.32 -4.57
C ALA A 151 10.23 0.61 -3.24
N TYR A 152 9.14 -0.11 -2.97
CA TYR A 152 8.39 0.04 -1.72
C TYR A 152 9.23 -0.30 -0.48
N ILE A 153 9.95 -1.43 -0.48
CA ILE A 153 10.79 -1.83 0.66
C ILE A 153 11.88 -0.81 0.91
N LEU A 154 12.57 -0.37 -0.13
CA LEU A 154 13.61 0.66 -0.04
C LEU A 154 13.05 1.95 0.60
N TYR A 155 11.90 2.40 0.11
CA TYR A 155 11.21 3.60 0.61
C TYR A 155 10.69 3.47 2.04
N ARG A 156 10.03 2.35 2.36
CA ARG A 156 9.32 2.16 3.63
C ARG A 156 10.26 1.78 4.77
N ASP A 157 11.16 0.83 4.51
CA ASP A 157 11.90 0.12 5.55
C ASP A 157 13.37 0.53 5.63
N TYR A 158 13.91 1.19 4.60
CA TYR A 158 15.33 1.57 4.57
C TYR A 158 15.54 3.08 4.52
N SER A 159 14.63 3.87 3.95
CA SER A 159 14.89 5.30 3.68
C SER A 159 15.36 6.13 4.88
N TYR A 160 14.96 5.77 6.10
CA TYR A 160 15.27 6.53 7.32
C TYR A 160 16.73 6.38 7.80
N GLN A 161 17.45 5.36 7.34
CA GLN A 161 18.82 5.04 7.77
C GLN A 161 19.86 5.24 6.65
N LEU A 162 19.41 5.60 5.45
CA LEU A 162 20.28 5.76 4.29
C LEU A 162 20.81 7.19 4.19
N THR A 163 22.06 7.28 3.74
CA THR A 163 22.66 8.51 3.24
C THR A 163 22.12 8.88 1.86
N LYS A 164 22.36 10.12 1.43
CA LYS A 164 22.06 10.58 0.07
C LYS A 164 22.69 9.65 -0.98
N GLU A 165 23.98 9.34 -0.83
CA GLU A 165 24.75 8.53 -1.78
C GLU A 165 24.19 7.11 -1.90
N GLU A 166 23.75 6.52 -0.79
CA GLU A 166 23.11 5.21 -0.79
C GLU A 166 21.73 5.25 -1.44
N ILE A 167 20.92 6.28 -1.18
CA ILE A 167 19.63 6.46 -1.86
C ILE A 167 19.84 6.57 -3.37
N ASP A 168 20.77 7.42 -3.82
CA ASP A 168 21.07 7.60 -5.24
C ASP A 168 21.53 6.29 -5.89
N HIS A 169 22.39 5.52 -5.21
CA HIS A 169 22.84 4.20 -5.66
C HIS A 169 21.66 3.23 -5.83
N TYR A 170 20.81 3.07 -4.81
CA TYR A 170 19.69 2.13 -4.89
C TYR A 170 18.63 2.55 -5.92
N VAL A 171 18.36 3.85 -6.06
CA VAL A 171 17.45 4.37 -7.08
C VAL A 171 17.97 4.09 -8.49
N GLN A 172 19.29 4.10 -8.69
CA GLN A 172 19.91 3.73 -9.98
C GLN A 172 19.84 2.24 -10.28
N LEU A 173 19.77 1.37 -9.27
CA LEU A 173 19.58 -0.07 -9.44
C LEU A 173 18.15 -0.46 -9.84
N LEU A 174 17.16 0.39 -9.56
CA LEU A 174 15.77 0.16 -9.95
C LEU A 174 15.58 0.35 -11.46
N ASP A 175 14.68 -0.43 -12.04
CA ASP A 175 14.37 -0.36 -13.46
C ASP A 175 13.78 1.02 -13.84
N PRO A 176 14.10 1.56 -15.03
CA PRO A 176 13.57 2.85 -15.49
C PRO A 176 12.04 2.95 -15.52
N SER A 177 11.33 1.82 -15.66
CA SER A 177 9.86 1.77 -15.63
C SER A 177 9.25 2.12 -14.26
N LEU A 178 10.06 2.15 -13.20
CA LEU A 178 9.61 2.49 -11.84
C LEU A 178 9.84 3.97 -11.50
N GLN A 179 10.43 4.76 -12.39
CA GLN A 179 10.93 6.09 -12.03
C GLN A 179 9.82 7.09 -11.71
N ASP A 180 8.60 6.85 -12.17
CA ASP A 180 7.40 7.63 -11.89
C ASP A 180 6.53 7.05 -10.75
N LEU A 181 6.97 5.94 -10.11
CA LEU A 181 6.36 5.50 -8.85
C LEU A 181 6.58 6.55 -7.76
N GLU A 182 5.52 6.81 -6.99
CA GLU A 182 5.56 7.76 -5.88
C GLU A 182 6.72 7.46 -4.91
N TYR A 183 6.96 6.18 -4.59
CA TYR A 183 8.06 5.76 -3.72
C TYR A 183 9.44 6.22 -4.21
N VAL A 184 9.67 6.10 -5.52
CA VAL A 184 10.95 6.45 -6.15
C VAL A 184 11.10 7.96 -6.21
N GLN A 185 10.01 8.69 -6.49
CA GLN A 185 10.00 10.15 -6.47
C GLN A 185 10.29 10.69 -5.07
N THR A 186 9.63 10.17 -4.03
CA THR A 186 9.89 10.57 -2.65
C THR A 186 11.32 10.25 -2.21
N LEU A 187 11.90 9.13 -2.66
CA LEU A 187 13.31 8.82 -2.40
C LEU A 187 14.26 9.84 -3.04
N LYS A 188 14.01 10.26 -4.29
CA LYS A 188 14.80 11.31 -4.95
C LYS A 188 14.69 12.65 -4.23
N GLU A 189 13.48 13.02 -3.80
CA GLU A 189 13.25 14.24 -3.02
C GLU A 189 13.96 14.19 -1.66
N LEU A 190 13.96 13.01 -1.01
CA LEU A 190 14.71 12.78 0.22
C LEU A 190 16.22 12.94 -0.01
N SER A 191 16.77 12.38 -1.09
CA SER A 191 18.18 12.55 -1.46
C SER A 191 18.56 14.04 -1.58
N VAL A 192 17.76 14.82 -2.31
CA VAL A 192 17.96 16.28 -2.43
C VAL A 192 17.84 16.99 -1.08
N THR A 193 16.93 16.55 -0.21
CA THR A 193 16.75 17.13 1.12
C THR A 193 17.95 16.85 2.02
N LEU A 194 18.43 15.60 2.03
CA LEU A 194 19.62 15.18 2.80
C LEU A 194 20.87 15.95 2.36
N GLU A 195 21.01 16.26 1.08
CA GLU A 195 22.10 17.12 0.58
C GLU A 195 22.07 18.51 1.21
N LYS A 196 20.88 19.13 1.27
CA LYS A 196 20.70 20.49 1.80
C LYS A 196 20.96 20.57 3.30
N VAL A 197 20.65 19.51 4.05
CA VAL A 197 20.80 19.46 5.51
C VAL A 197 22.06 18.71 5.96
N ALA A 198 22.97 18.41 5.04
CA ALA A 198 24.21 17.70 5.32
C ALA A 198 25.13 18.50 6.26
N ILE A 199 26.00 17.77 6.99
CA ILE A 199 27.00 18.39 7.86
C ILE A 199 27.88 19.34 7.03
N GLY A 200 28.01 20.58 7.52
CA GLY A 200 28.78 21.63 6.86
C GLY A 200 27.96 22.51 5.92
N GLN A 201 26.72 22.14 5.59
CA GLN A 201 25.80 23.04 4.91
C GLN A 201 25.19 24.05 5.89
N PRO A 202 24.90 25.28 5.44
CA PRO A 202 24.10 26.22 6.22
C PRO A 202 22.74 25.61 6.56
N ALA A 203 22.36 25.63 7.85
CA ALA A 203 21.04 25.18 8.26
C ALA A 203 19.95 26.03 7.57
N PRO A 204 18.91 25.41 6.98
CA PRO A 204 17.79 26.15 6.42
C PRO A 204 17.15 27.06 7.47
N ASP A 205 16.93 28.32 7.12
CA ASP A 205 16.26 29.25 8.02
C ASP A 205 14.76 28.92 8.08
N PHE A 206 14.20 29.07 9.28
CA PHE A 206 12.77 28.90 9.53
C PHE A 206 12.34 29.86 10.63
N SER A 207 11.06 30.23 10.63
CA SER A 207 10.46 30.99 11.72
C SER A 207 9.43 30.17 12.48
N SER A 208 9.24 30.53 13.74
CA SER A 208 8.21 30.00 14.64
C SER A 208 7.81 31.09 15.62
N PHE A 209 6.87 30.79 16.51
CA PHE A 209 6.41 31.67 17.57
C PHE A 209 6.91 31.20 18.94
N THR A 210 7.29 32.14 19.80
CA THR A 210 7.55 31.86 21.23
C THR A 210 6.23 31.65 21.99
N PRO A 211 6.26 31.19 23.25
CA PRO A 211 5.05 31.14 24.10
C PRO A 211 4.36 32.49 24.31
N GLU A 212 5.06 33.60 24.07
CA GLU A 212 4.57 34.98 24.14
C GLU A 212 4.03 35.49 22.80
N ASP A 213 3.86 34.62 21.79
CA ASP A 213 3.44 34.94 20.42
C ASP A 213 4.40 35.88 19.65
N GLU A 214 5.68 35.92 20.03
CA GLU A 214 6.70 36.66 19.30
C GLU A 214 7.31 35.79 18.19
N GLU A 215 7.44 36.34 16.98
CA GLU A 215 8.12 35.63 15.89
C GLU A 215 9.63 35.57 16.14
N ILE A 216 10.19 34.39 15.94
CA ILE A 216 11.61 34.11 16.06
C ILE A 216 12.10 33.34 14.83
N THR A 217 13.26 33.71 14.30
CA THR A 217 13.95 32.96 13.23
C THR A 217 15.15 32.18 13.78
N LEU A 218 15.49 31.05 13.15
CA LEU A 218 16.73 30.33 13.48
C LEU A 218 17.95 31.23 13.31
N SER A 219 18.01 31.97 12.19
CA SER A 219 19.11 32.89 11.87
C SER A 219 19.36 33.93 12.97
N SER A 220 18.32 34.40 13.66
CA SER A 220 18.46 35.36 14.77
C SER A 220 19.18 34.80 16.01
N ARG A 221 19.28 33.47 16.13
CA ARG A 221 19.95 32.76 17.24
C ARG A 221 21.36 32.28 16.89
N LEU A 222 21.77 32.37 15.62
CA LEU A 222 23.12 32.02 15.19
C LEU A 222 24.15 33.09 15.59
N GLY A 223 25.39 32.70 15.85
CA GLY A 223 26.53 33.62 16.05
C GLY A 223 27.07 33.74 17.48
N ASN A 224 26.34 33.28 18.50
CA ASN A 224 26.78 33.28 19.90
C ASN A 224 26.87 31.85 20.46
N GLY A 225 27.93 31.13 20.10
CA GLY A 225 28.16 29.76 20.58
C GLY A 225 27.36 28.71 19.81
N TYR A 226 26.90 27.67 20.52
CA TYR A 226 26.17 26.55 19.93
C TYR A 226 24.66 26.73 20.12
N VAL A 227 23.90 26.41 19.08
CA VAL A 227 22.44 26.32 19.13
C VAL A 227 22.05 24.85 19.10
N LEU A 228 21.31 24.40 20.11
CA LEU A 228 20.66 23.09 20.12
C LEU A 228 19.22 23.26 19.67
N ILE A 229 18.81 22.53 18.63
CA ILE A 229 17.44 22.48 18.15
C ILE A 229 16.86 21.15 18.58
N ASP A 230 15.74 21.19 19.30
CA ASP A 230 15.01 20.01 19.76
C ASP A 230 13.61 20.00 19.12
N PHE A 231 13.32 18.96 18.34
CA PHE A 231 12.03 18.74 17.70
C PHE A 231 11.20 17.81 18.59
N TRP A 232 10.17 18.36 19.24
CA TRP A 232 9.29 17.63 20.18
C TRP A 232 7.82 17.74 19.79
N ALA A 233 7.00 16.78 20.21
CA ALA A 233 5.54 16.76 20.06
C ALA A 233 4.91 16.13 21.33
N SER A 234 3.77 16.66 21.80
CA SER A 234 3.03 16.21 22.99
C SER A 234 1.95 15.17 22.70
#